data_AF-A0A9P8RQR5-F1
#
_entry.id   AF-A0A9P8RQR5-F1
#
_cell.length_a   1.000
_cell.length_b   1.000
_cell.length_c   1.000
_cell.angle_alpha   90.00
_cell.angle_beta   90.00
_cell.angle_gamma   90.00
#
_symmetry.space_group_name_H-M   'P 1'
#
loop_
_entity.id
_entity.type
_entity.pdbx_description
1 polymer ?
#
loop_
_entity_poly.entity_id
_entity_poly.type
_entity_poly.pdbx_seq_one_letter_code
_entity_poly.pdbx_strand_id
1 'polypeptide(L)'
;MDMLLDQEGLEVDPLDRMEKDTPLHKAVRFANMLPMAEWKDGEQFVEILLDAGADPRVRNKAKLKPVELVDPRNLELRKILRNGEYSITVGDNELANDDDDDGAHNSASDSE
;
A
#
# COMPACT_ATOMS: atom_id res chain seq x y z
N MET A 1 -4.09 -6.09 -17.66
CA MET A 1 -4.29 -6.97 -16.49
C MET A 1 -5.16 -6.28 -15.45
N ASP A 2 -5.20 -4.95 -15.49
CA ASP A 2 -6.02 -4.05 -14.66
C ASP A 2 -7.54 -4.32 -14.72
N MET A 3 -8.06 -4.80 -15.86
CA MET A 3 -9.49 -5.09 -16.04
C MET A 3 -10.09 -6.08 -15.02
N LEU A 4 -9.26 -6.90 -14.36
CA LEU A 4 -9.73 -7.83 -13.33
C LEU A 4 -10.01 -7.09 -12.01
N LEU A 5 -9.26 -6.03 -11.70
CA LEU A 5 -9.37 -5.24 -10.47
C LEU A 5 -10.59 -4.31 -10.49
N ASP A 6 -11.07 -3.95 -11.67
CA ASP A 6 -12.25 -3.09 -11.87
C ASP A 6 -13.60 -3.84 -11.72
N GLN A 7 -13.58 -5.12 -11.33
CA GLN A 7 -14.80 -5.90 -11.15
C GLN A 7 -15.48 -5.55 -9.82
N GLU A 8 -16.78 -5.23 -9.90
CA GLU A 8 -17.58 -4.88 -8.72
C GLU A 8 -17.57 -6.04 -7.69
N GLY A 9 -17.14 -5.73 -6.47
CA GLY A 9 -17.04 -6.69 -5.36
C GLY A 9 -15.72 -7.47 -5.28
N LEU A 10 -14.71 -7.18 -6.10
CA LEU A 10 -13.38 -7.73 -5.91
C LEU A 10 -12.68 -7.05 -4.72
N GLU A 11 -12.37 -7.84 -3.69
CA GLU A 11 -11.52 -7.39 -2.58
C GLU A 11 -10.05 -7.40 -3.01
N VAL A 12 -9.33 -6.32 -2.70
CA VAL A 12 -7.93 -6.13 -3.10
C VAL A 12 -6.94 -6.73 -2.10
N ASP A 13 -7.37 -6.91 -0.85
CA ASP A 13 -6.58 -7.41 0.27
C ASP A 13 -7.15 -8.63 1.05
N PRO A 14 -7.87 -9.59 0.41
CA PRO A 14 -8.43 -10.73 1.13
C PRO A 14 -7.32 -11.59 1.75
N LEU A 15 -7.51 -12.00 3.00
CA LEU A 15 -6.59 -12.92 3.67
C LEU A 15 -6.89 -14.36 3.28
N ASP A 16 -5.87 -15.08 2.84
CA ASP A 16 -6.01 -16.51 2.60
C ASP A 16 -6.38 -17.28 3.90
N ARG A 17 -6.82 -18.53 3.74
CA ARG A 17 -7.27 -19.33 4.88
C ARG A 17 -6.12 -19.90 5.72
N MET A 18 -4.97 -20.16 5.12
CA MET A 18 -3.89 -20.96 5.74
C MET A 18 -2.85 -20.08 6.44
N GLU A 19 -2.25 -19.17 5.69
CA GLU A 19 -1.13 -18.32 6.09
C GLU A 19 -1.55 -16.89 6.39
N LYS A 20 -2.81 -16.53 6.13
CA LYS A 20 -3.33 -15.17 6.21
C LYS A 20 -2.50 -14.21 5.35
N ASP A 21 -2.01 -14.70 4.22
CA ASP A 21 -1.36 -13.88 3.21
C ASP A 21 -2.43 -13.09 2.44
N THR A 22 -2.19 -11.79 2.21
CA THR A 22 -2.92 -10.97 1.22
C THR A 22 -2.45 -11.29 -0.21
N PRO A 23 -3.13 -10.83 -1.27
CA PRO A 23 -2.61 -10.92 -2.64
C PRO A 23 -1.21 -10.33 -2.78
N LEU A 24 -0.88 -9.26 -2.06
CA LEU A 24 0.47 -8.66 -2.07
C LEU A 24 1.54 -9.60 -1.52
N HIS A 25 1.24 -10.36 -0.46
CA HIS A 25 2.16 -11.40 0.04
C HIS A 25 2.38 -12.49 -1.01
N LYS A 26 1.32 -12.91 -1.71
CA LYS A 26 1.41 -13.94 -2.75
C LYS A 26 2.22 -13.45 -3.96
N ALA A 27 2.04 -12.20 -4.38
CA ALA A 27 2.81 -11.59 -5.45
C ALA A 27 4.32 -11.54 -5.11
N VAL A 28 4.69 -11.18 -3.88
CA VAL A 28 6.09 -11.24 -3.43
C VAL A 28 6.65 -12.66 -3.46
N ARG A 29 5.89 -13.65 -2.97
CA ARG A 29 6.32 -15.06 -3.02
C ARG A 29 6.50 -15.55 -4.46
N PHE A 30 5.62 -15.15 -5.37
CA PHE A 30 5.73 -15.45 -6.79
C PHE A 30 6.99 -14.82 -7.38
N ALA A 31 7.25 -13.53 -7.14
CA ALA A 31 8.44 -12.83 -7.61
C ALA A 31 9.73 -13.51 -7.14
N ASN A 32 9.77 -13.98 -5.89
CA ASN A 32 10.91 -14.72 -5.35
C ASN A 32 11.14 -16.09 -6.00
N MET A 33 10.14 -16.66 -6.67
CA MET A 33 10.26 -17.93 -7.41
C MET A 33 10.77 -17.73 -8.84
N LEU A 34 10.75 -16.50 -9.37
CA LEU A 34 11.20 -16.19 -10.71
C LEU A 34 12.74 -16.15 -10.81
N PRO A 35 13.30 -16.52 -11.98
CA PRO A 35 14.69 -16.20 -12.29
C PRO A 35 14.95 -14.69 -12.17
N MET A 36 16.17 -14.30 -11.79
CA MET A 36 16.55 -12.88 -11.69
C MET A 36 16.30 -12.08 -12.97
N ALA A 37 16.39 -12.72 -14.14
CA ALA A 37 16.12 -12.10 -15.43
C ALA A 37 14.64 -11.71 -15.63
N GLU A 38 13.73 -12.30 -14.85
CA GLU A 38 12.27 -12.15 -14.95
C GLU A 38 11.67 -11.43 -13.72
N TRP A 39 12.50 -10.95 -12.79
CA TRP A 39 12.01 -10.25 -11.60
C TRP A 39 11.11 -9.05 -11.89
N LYS A 40 11.34 -8.38 -13.02
CA LYS A 40 10.52 -7.27 -13.48
C LYS A 40 9.04 -7.64 -13.65
N ASP A 41 8.75 -8.88 -14.06
CA ASP A 41 7.38 -9.34 -14.21
C ASP A 41 6.71 -9.47 -12.83
N GLY A 42 7.44 -10.00 -11.84
CA GLY A 42 6.98 -10.06 -10.45
C GLY A 42 6.80 -8.68 -9.80
N GLU A 43 7.68 -7.74 -10.10
CA GLU A 43 7.58 -6.33 -9.67
C GLU A 43 6.31 -5.68 -10.21
N GLN A 44 6.01 -5.89 -11.50
CA GLN A 44 4.82 -5.36 -12.14
C GLN A 44 3.51 -5.84 -11.47
N PHE A 45 3.45 -7.11 -11.05
CA PHE A 45 2.29 -7.60 -10.29
C PHE A 45 2.10 -6.86 -8.96
N VAL A 46 3.19 -6.52 -8.28
CA VAL A 46 3.13 -5.80 -7.01
C VAL A 46 2.72 -4.36 -7.22
N GLU A 47 3.23 -3.69 -8.26
CA GLU A 47 2.80 -2.32 -8.62
C GLU A 47 1.30 -2.27 -8.93
N ILE A 48 0.79 -3.17 -9.76
CA ILE A 48 -0.63 -3.24 -10.11
C ILE A 48 -1.52 -3.41 -8.86
N LEU A 49 -1.11 -4.25 -7.91
CA LEU A 49 -1.86 -4.44 -6.67
C LEU A 49 -1.82 -3.20 -5.76
N LEU A 50 -0.68 -2.53 -5.66
CA LEU A 50 -0.54 -1.28 -4.91
C LEU A 50 -1.41 -0.17 -5.51
N ASP A 51 -1.40 -0.05 -6.84
CA ASP A 51 -2.21 0.93 -7.58
C ASP A 51 -3.71 0.67 -7.41
N ALA A 52 -4.10 -0.60 -7.25
CA ALA A 52 -5.47 -1.00 -6.91
C ALA A 52 -5.85 -0.74 -5.44
N GLY A 53 -4.93 -0.25 -4.61
CA GLY A 53 -5.18 0.08 -3.21
C GLY A 53 -4.89 -1.07 -2.23
N ALA A 54 -4.13 -2.10 -2.61
CA ALA A 54 -3.70 -3.12 -1.65
C ALA A 54 -2.83 -2.50 -0.55
N ASP A 55 -3.14 -2.74 0.72
CA ASP A 55 -2.33 -2.22 1.83
C ASP A 55 -1.05 -3.08 2.04
N PRO A 56 0.16 -2.53 1.79
CA PRO A 56 1.43 -3.22 2.00
C PRO A 56 1.83 -3.34 3.48
N ARG A 57 1.07 -2.75 4.41
CA ARG A 57 1.36 -2.76 5.84
C ARG A 57 0.72 -3.97 6.55
N VAL A 58 -0.20 -4.67 5.89
CA VAL A 58 -0.89 -5.84 6.44
C VAL A 58 0.12 -6.93 6.80
N ARG A 59 -0.07 -7.55 7.96
CA ARG A 59 0.77 -8.64 8.45
C ARG A 59 0.05 -9.99 8.31
N ASN A 60 0.77 -10.98 7.80
CA ASN A 60 0.25 -12.34 7.72
C ASN A 60 0.27 -13.08 9.08
N LYS A 61 -0.06 -14.37 9.09
CA LYS A 61 -0.08 -15.21 10.31
C LYS A 61 1.27 -15.29 11.01
N ALA A 62 2.37 -15.20 10.26
CA ALA A 62 3.73 -15.13 10.79
C ALA A 62 4.12 -13.73 11.31
N LYS A 63 3.19 -12.78 11.29
CA LYS A 63 3.37 -11.36 11.61
C LYS A 63 4.34 -10.65 10.67
N LEU A 64 4.52 -11.14 9.45
CA LEU A 64 5.40 -10.52 8.46
C LEU A 64 4.57 -9.69 7.49
N LYS A 65 5.07 -8.52 7.12
CA LYS A 65 4.60 -7.70 6.01
C LYS A 65 5.15 -8.24 4.67
N PRO A 66 4.54 -7.90 3.52
CA PRO A 66 5.04 -8.28 2.20
C PRO A 66 6.53 -7.91 1.98
N VAL A 67 6.96 -6.71 2.39
CA VAL A 67 8.35 -6.25 2.24
C VAL A 67 9.37 -7.11 3.02
N GLU A 68 8.93 -7.76 4.10
CA GLU A 68 9.75 -8.63 4.94
C GLU A 68 9.94 -10.01 4.29
N LEU A 69 9.12 -10.37 3.30
CA LEU A 69 9.23 -11.62 2.53
C LEU A 69 10.11 -11.51 1.29
N VAL A 70 10.46 -10.29 0.85
CA VAL A 70 11.21 -10.05 -0.39
C VAL A 70 12.62 -10.65 -0.32
N ASP A 71 13.07 -11.30 -1.40
CA ASP A 71 14.46 -11.75 -1.54
C ASP A 71 15.44 -10.58 -1.24
N PRO A 72 16.44 -10.74 -0.37
CA PRO A 72 17.41 -9.69 -0.04
C PRO A 72 18.09 -9.05 -1.25
N ARG A 73 18.22 -9.78 -2.35
CA ARG A 73 18.89 -9.34 -3.58
C ARG A 73 17.96 -8.57 -4.51
N ASN A 74 16.64 -8.73 -4.39
CA ASN A 74 15.69 -7.91 -5.15
C ASN A 74 15.47 -6.57 -4.45
N LEU A 75 16.37 -5.63 -4.75
CA LEU A 75 16.35 -4.29 -4.17
C LEU A 75 15.20 -3.43 -4.70
N GLU A 76 14.78 -3.65 -5.95
CA GLU A 76 13.74 -2.83 -6.58
C GLU A 76 12.36 -3.21 -6.04
N LEU A 77 12.03 -4.50 -5.97
CA LEU A 77 10.78 -4.96 -5.34
C LEU A 77 10.64 -4.46 -3.89
N ARG A 78 11.76 -4.45 -3.15
CA ARG A 78 11.78 -3.92 -1.78
C ARG A 78 11.51 -2.42 -1.75
N LYS A 79 12.03 -1.68 -2.73
CA LYS A 79 11.81 -0.23 -2.85
C LYS A 79 10.36 0.09 -3.25
N ILE A 80 9.78 -0.64 -4.20
CA ILE A 80 8.37 -0.51 -4.61
C ILE A 80 7.45 -0.63 -3.39
N LEU A 81 7.61 -1.69 -2.59
CA LEU A 81 6.77 -1.91 -1.40
C LEU A 81 6.96 -0.83 -0.32
N ARG A 82 8.19 -0.37 -0.07
CA ARG A 82 8.44 0.73 0.89
C ARG A 82 7.82 2.03 0.42
N ASN A 83 7.89 2.32 -0.88
CA ASN A 83 7.26 3.49 -1.45
C ASN A 83 5.74 3.42 -1.28
N GLY A 84 5.13 2.25 -1.52
CA GLY A 84 3.71 2.01 -1.23
C GLY A 84 3.34 2.26 0.24
N GLU A 85 4.14 1.76 1.20
CA GLU A 85 3.93 2.04 2.62
C GLU A 85 3.99 3.54 2.94
N TYR A 86 4.91 4.26 2.31
CA TYR A 86 5.08 5.70 2.51
C TYR A 86 3.90 6.49 1.91
N SER A 87 3.47 6.17 0.70
CA SER A 87 2.37 6.85 0.01
C SER A 87 1.07 6.82 0.83
N ILE A 88 0.74 5.69 1.45
CA ILE A 88 -0.44 5.59 2.31
C ILE A 88 -0.26 6.42 3.59
N THR A 89 0.92 6.38 4.19
CA THR A 89 1.20 7.14 5.42
C THR A 89 1.10 8.65 5.20
N VAL A 90 1.52 9.16 4.03
CA VAL A 90 1.37 10.57 3.67
C VAL A 90 -0.09 10.90 3.38
N GLY A 91 -0.79 10.07 2.61
CA GLY A 91 -2.22 10.27 2.34
C GLY A 91 -3.07 10.30 3.62
N ASP A 92 -2.78 9.41 4.58
CA ASP A 92 -3.43 9.40 5.91
C ASP A 92 -3.19 10.72 6.68
N ASN A 93 -2.03 11.36 6.51
CA ASN A 93 -1.67 12.59 7.22
C ASN A 93 -2.21 13.86 6.54
N GLU A 94 -2.38 13.87 5.22
CA GLU A 94 -2.98 14.99 4.49
C GLU A 94 -4.48 15.12 4.79
N LEU A 95 -5.20 14.00 4.96
CA LEU A 95 -6.62 14.00 5.35
C LEU A 95 -6.87 14.49 6.79
N ALA A 96 -5.83 14.59 7.62
CA ALA A 96 -5.94 14.99 9.02
C ALA A 96 -5.77 16.51 9.26
N ASN A 97 -5.54 17.31 8.21
CA ASN A 97 -5.21 18.74 8.33
C ASN A 97 -6.29 19.72 7.83
N ASP A 98 -7.56 19.29 7.70
CA ASP A 98 -8.63 20.11 7.11
C ASP A 98 -9.77 20.49 8.10
N ASP A 99 -9.52 20.50 9.43
CA ASP A 99 -10.56 20.82 10.44
C ASP A 99 -10.15 21.86 11.51
N ASP A 100 -9.32 22.85 11.18
CA ASP A 100 -9.06 24.00 12.07
C ASP A 100 -8.84 25.31 11.28
N ASP A 101 -9.91 25.89 10.71
CA ASP A 101 -10.06 27.36 10.64
C ASP A 101 -11.52 27.77 10.45
N ASP A 102 -12.31 27.67 11.53
CA ASP A 102 -13.61 28.36 11.61
C ASP A 102 -13.73 29.03 12.99
N GLY A 103 -13.45 30.34 13.05
CA GLY A 103 -13.42 31.06 14.32
C GLY A 103 -13.26 32.58 14.23
N ALA A 104 -14.23 33.23 13.59
CA ALA A 104 -14.44 34.68 13.53
C ALA A 104 -13.93 35.47 14.77
N HIS A 105 -13.00 36.41 14.55
CA HIS A 105 -12.77 37.52 15.48
C HIS A 105 -13.37 38.81 14.90
N ASN A 106 -14.64 39.04 15.22
CA ASN A 106 -15.35 40.30 15.02
C ASN A 106 -14.92 41.33 16.07
N SER A 107 -13.69 41.82 16.03
CA SER A 107 -13.28 42.95 16.88
C SER A 107 -13.54 44.27 16.17
N ALA A 108 -14.81 44.65 16.07
CA ALA A 108 -15.20 46.05 16.05
C ALA A 108 -15.12 46.55 17.50
N SER A 109 -14.06 47.29 17.83
CA SER A 109 -14.00 48.05 19.09
C SER A 109 -13.75 49.52 18.75
N ASP A 110 -14.86 50.24 18.72
CA ASP A 110 -14.98 51.69 18.78
C ASP A 110 -14.48 52.18 20.15
N SER A 111 -13.66 53.24 20.18
CA SER A 111 -13.35 54.06 21.36
C SER A 111 -12.67 55.36 20.92
N GLU A 112 -13.48 56.42 20.84
CA GLU A 112 -13.23 57.88 20.98
C GLU A 112 -11.99 58.55 20.36
#